data_AF-A0A183V2Y1-F1
#
_entry.id   AF-A0A183V2Y1-F1
#
_cell.length_a   1.000
_cell.length_b   1.000
_cell.length_c   1.000
_cell.angle_alpha   90.00
_cell.angle_beta   90.00
_cell.angle_gamma   90.00
#
_symmetry.space_group_name_H-M   'P 1'
#
loop_
_entity.id
_entity.type
_entity.pdbx_description
1 polymer ?
#
loop_
_entity_poly.entity_id
_entity_poly.type
_entity_poly.pdbx_seq_one_letter_code
_entity_poly.pdbx_strand_id
1 'polypeptide(L)'
;MSIAIFVKNDFVMKAIFRKIEKEQSRYRMLEHTPGVHCWDSEDPRFLICEANYRNPDIGPNYLLSMFVTSEHGLQMQDLQPRSVRSEALFGVAVPFLYFIKKTDNDDEDTEYEKSLGRLLLKRVLREFVGLENSDKSTKEVNLSKLCLNA
;
A
#
# COMPACT_ATOMS: atom_id res chain seq x y z
N MET A 1 5.10 -10.84 -12.94
CA MET A 1 6.31 -10.97 -12.09
C MET A 1 5.83 -10.84 -10.65
N SER A 2 6.27 -11.64 -9.67
CA SER A 2 5.67 -11.58 -8.32
C SER A 2 6.12 -10.35 -7.55
N ILE A 3 5.18 -9.65 -6.93
CA ILE A 3 5.39 -8.48 -6.05
C ILE A 3 6.36 -8.82 -4.90
N ALA A 4 6.29 -10.06 -4.42
CA ALA A 4 7.18 -10.63 -3.42
C ALA A 4 8.69 -10.67 -3.81
N ILE A 5 9.04 -10.51 -5.10
CA ILE A 5 10.44 -10.41 -5.55
C ILE A 5 11.01 -9.02 -5.27
N PHE A 6 10.19 -7.97 -5.18
CA PHE A 6 10.68 -6.59 -5.07
C PHE A 6 10.93 -6.16 -3.63
N VAL A 7 10.20 -6.73 -2.67
CA VAL A 7 10.45 -6.58 -1.22
C VAL A 7 11.80 -7.17 -0.80
N LYS A 8 12.48 -7.93 -1.69
CA LYS A 8 13.75 -8.62 -1.43
C LYS A 8 14.94 -7.70 -1.15
N ASN A 9 14.90 -6.43 -1.57
CA ASN A 9 16.04 -5.51 -1.45
C ASN A 9 16.04 -4.67 -0.16
N ASP A 10 15.10 -4.91 0.76
CA ASP A 10 15.04 -4.16 2.01
C ASP A 10 15.77 -4.88 3.17
N PHE A 11 16.63 -4.15 3.88
CA PHE A 11 17.58 -4.68 4.87
C PHE A 11 16.86 -5.32 6.07
N VAL A 12 15.61 -4.94 6.32
CA VAL A 12 14.81 -5.34 7.49
C VAL A 12 14.45 -6.83 7.50
N MET A 13 14.47 -7.53 6.34
CA MET A 13 13.75 -8.81 6.19
C MET A 13 14.59 -10.01 5.73
N LYS A 14 15.90 -10.08 6.02
CA LYS A 14 16.77 -11.19 5.57
C LYS A 14 16.30 -12.59 6.01
N ALA A 15 15.74 -12.73 7.21
CA ALA A 15 15.23 -14.02 7.70
C ALA A 15 13.87 -14.39 7.05
N ILE A 16 13.04 -13.39 6.79
CA ILE A 16 11.69 -13.55 6.25
C ILE A 16 11.72 -13.75 4.73
N PHE A 17 12.77 -13.25 4.05
CA PHE A 17 13.05 -13.43 2.62
C PHE A 17 12.85 -14.87 2.14
N ARG A 18 13.39 -15.86 2.86
CA ARG A 18 13.33 -17.28 2.44
C ARG A 18 11.90 -17.80 2.43
N LYS A 19 11.06 -17.29 3.35
CA LYS A 19 9.65 -17.66 3.44
C LYS A 19 8.82 -16.95 2.37
N ILE A 20 9.10 -15.65 2.17
CA ILE A 20 8.52 -14.86 1.08
C ILE A 20 8.80 -15.54 -0.26
N GLU A 21 10.03 -15.97 -0.52
CA GLU A 21 10.43 -16.65 -1.76
C GLU A 21 9.68 -17.97 -2.01
N LYS A 22 9.42 -18.73 -0.96
CA LYS A 22 8.67 -19.99 -1.06
C LYS A 22 7.19 -19.76 -1.38
N GLU A 23 6.65 -18.60 -0.99
CA GLU A 23 5.21 -18.31 -1.03
C GLU A 23 4.81 -17.27 -2.09
N GLN A 24 5.75 -16.83 -2.94
CA GLN A 24 5.55 -15.78 -3.96
C GLN A 24 4.46 -16.08 -4.98
N SER A 25 4.12 -17.36 -5.18
CA SER A 25 3.07 -17.78 -6.10
C SER A 25 1.69 -17.31 -5.63
N ARG A 26 1.48 -17.16 -4.31
CA ARG A 26 0.18 -16.76 -3.72
C ARG A 26 -0.25 -15.35 -4.10
N TYR A 27 0.70 -14.46 -4.37
CA TYR A 27 0.45 -13.03 -4.68
C TYR A 27 0.84 -12.67 -6.10
N ARG A 28 0.70 -13.62 -7.02
CA ARG A 28 1.08 -13.43 -8.42
C ARG A 28 -0.03 -12.72 -9.20
N MET A 29 0.21 -11.46 -9.55
CA MET A 29 -0.61 -10.74 -10.52
C MET A 29 0.04 -10.89 -11.90
N LEU A 30 -0.58 -11.71 -12.77
CA LEU A 30 0.02 -12.11 -14.05
C LEU A 30 0.15 -10.94 -15.03
N GLU A 31 -0.83 -10.05 -15.04
CA GLU A 31 -0.90 -8.89 -15.95
C GLU A 31 -0.31 -7.60 -15.35
N HIS A 32 0.31 -7.72 -14.17
CA HIS A 32 0.90 -6.57 -13.49
C HIS A 32 2.40 -6.72 -13.31
N THR A 33 3.05 -5.56 -13.25
CA THR A 33 4.42 -5.37 -12.82
C THR A 33 4.41 -4.50 -11.58
N PRO A 34 5.21 -4.82 -10.55
CA PRO A 34 5.29 -3.98 -9.37
C PRO A 34 5.86 -2.60 -9.70
N GLY A 35 5.36 -1.59 -9.01
CA GLY A 35 5.80 -0.21 -9.07
C GLY A 35 6.51 0.21 -7.79
N VAL A 36 6.26 1.46 -7.36
CA VAL A 36 6.81 1.99 -6.11
C VAL A 36 6.24 1.20 -4.92
N HIS A 37 7.06 1.02 -3.89
CA HIS A 37 6.61 0.49 -2.60
C HIS A 37 7.14 1.37 -1.47
N CYS A 38 6.42 1.39 -0.36
CA CYS A 38 6.80 2.14 0.83
C CYS A 38 6.35 1.41 2.10
N TRP A 39 7.22 1.45 3.11
CA TRP A 39 6.92 0.97 4.45
C TRP A 39 6.33 2.09 5.28
N ASP A 40 5.52 1.71 6.25
CA ASP A 40 5.11 2.64 7.31
C ASP A 40 6.29 2.91 8.25
N SER A 41 6.47 4.18 8.62
CA SER A 41 7.58 4.60 9.48
C SER A 41 7.38 4.21 10.95
N GLU A 42 6.13 4.05 11.39
CA GLU A 42 5.78 3.72 12.76
C GLU A 42 5.60 2.20 12.95
N ASP A 43 5.10 1.48 11.93
CA ASP A 43 5.02 0.02 11.92
C ASP A 43 5.82 -0.60 10.76
N PRO A 44 7.04 -1.10 11.02
CA PRO A 44 7.92 -1.65 9.98
C PRO A 44 7.42 -2.98 9.40
N ARG A 45 6.25 -3.48 9.83
CA ARG A 45 5.60 -4.66 9.26
C ARG A 45 4.63 -4.28 8.16
N PHE A 46 4.12 -3.05 8.13
CA PHE A 46 3.12 -2.62 7.15
C PHE A 46 3.79 -2.03 5.91
N LEU A 47 3.38 -2.53 4.74
CA LEU A 47 3.95 -2.20 3.43
C LEU A 47 2.83 -1.94 2.44
N ILE A 48 3.01 -0.91 1.62
CA ILE A 48 2.20 -0.67 0.43
C ILE A 48 3.05 -0.90 -0.81
N CYS A 49 2.50 -1.58 -1.81
CA CYS A 49 3.15 -1.74 -3.12
C CYS A 49 2.18 -1.42 -4.26
N GLU A 50 2.63 -0.62 -5.22
CA GLU A 50 1.93 -0.45 -6.48
C GLU A 50 2.03 -1.73 -7.33
N ALA A 51 0.92 -2.10 -7.94
CA ALA A 51 0.86 -3.07 -9.01
C ALA A 51 0.37 -2.35 -10.27
N ASN A 52 1.29 -2.12 -11.21
CA ASN A 52 1.01 -1.43 -12.46
C ASN A 52 0.61 -2.44 -13.52
N TYR A 53 -0.53 -2.23 -14.16
CA TYR A 53 -0.97 -3.09 -15.26
C TYR A 53 0.01 -2.93 -16.43
N ARG A 54 0.39 -4.04 -17.07
CA ARG A 54 1.40 -4.04 -18.14
C ARG A 54 1.00 -3.20 -19.35
N ASN A 55 -0.30 -3.16 -19.62
CA ASN A 55 -0.91 -2.32 -20.64
C ASN A 55 -1.84 -1.27 -20.01
N PRO A 56 -1.36 -0.04 -19.76
CA PRO A 56 -2.12 0.98 -19.03
C PRO A 56 -3.45 1.38 -19.71
N ASP A 57 -3.62 1.09 -21.00
CA ASP A 57 -4.84 1.40 -21.75
C ASP A 57 -5.96 0.35 -21.52
N ILE A 58 -5.63 -0.80 -20.93
CA ILE A 58 -6.55 -1.94 -20.78
C ILE A 58 -7.06 -2.09 -19.35
N GLY A 59 -6.16 -1.97 -18.36
CA GLY A 59 -6.45 -2.39 -17.00
C GLY A 59 -6.01 -1.38 -15.95
N PRO A 60 -6.67 -1.36 -14.78
CA PRO A 60 -6.32 -0.44 -13.71
C PRO A 60 -5.03 -0.85 -13.00
N ASN A 61 -4.33 0.17 -12.50
CA ASN A 61 -3.27 -0.02 -11.51
C ASN A 61 -3.89 -0.24 -10.13
N TYR A 62 -3.22 -1.01 -9.29
CA TYR A 62 -3.64 -1.31 -7.93
C TYR A 62 -2.60 -0.91 -6.89
N LEU A 63 -3.06 -0.80 -5.66
CA LEU A 63 -2.27 -0.68 -4.45
C LEU A 63 -2.52 -1.93 -3.61
N LEU A 64 -1.46 -2.60 -3.23
CA LEU A 64 -1.50 -3.76 -2.35
C LEU A 64 -1.06 -3.33 -0.96
N SER A 65 -1.96 -3.48 0.01
CA SER A 65 -1.64 -3.40 1.42
C SER A 65 -1.19 -4.76 1.91
N MET A 66 -0.02 -4.83 2.53
CA MET A 66 0.58 -6.07 3.00
C MET A 66 1.18 -5.92 4.39
N PHE A 67 1.17 -7.02 5.13
CA PHE A 67 1.91 -7.17 6.38
C PHE A 67 3.03 -8.17 6.22
N VAL A 68 4.13 -7.92 6.90
CA VAL A 68 5.21 -8.88 7.05
C VAL A 68 5.26 -9.39 8.48
N THR A 69 5.01 -10.70 8.62
CA THR A 69 5.00 -11.40 9.89
C THR A 69 6.10 -12.45 9.93
N SER A 70 6.66 -12.71 11.11
CA SER A 70 7.63 -13.79 11.31
C SER A 70 7.03 -15.16 11.06
N GLU A 71 5.74 -15.33 11.40
CA GLU A 71 5.04 -16.61 11.31
C GLU A 71 4.57 -16.95 9.91
N HIS A 72 4.13 -15.99 9.10
CA HIS A 72 3.52 -16.25 7.79
C HIS A 72 4.20 -15.53 6.62
N GLY A 73 5.28 -14.78 6.89
CA GLY A 73 5.98 -14.05 5.84
C GLY A 73 5.17 -12.85 5.36
N LEU A 74 5.05 -12.69 4.04
CA LEU A 74 4.28 -11.60 3.44
C LEU A 74 2.81 -12.01 3.35
N GLN A 75 1.91 -11.16 3.82
CA GLN A 75 0.48 -11.37 3.84
C GLN A 75 -0.24 -10.19 3.19
N MET A 76 -1.01 -10.45 2.14
CA MET A 76 -1.86 -9.43 1.52
C MET A 76 -3.09 -9.19 2.40
N GLN A 77 -3.32 -7.94 2.76
CA GLN A 77 -4.46 -7.51 3.54
C GLN A 77 -5.55 -6.89 2.67
N ASP A 78 -5.20 -6.06 1.68
CA ASP A 78 -6.16 -5.51 0.73
C ASP A 78 -5.54 -5.23 -0.65
N LEU A 79 -6.39 -5.22 -1.68
CA LEU A 79 -6.09 -4.83 -3.06
C LEU A 79 -7.05 -3.73 -3.49
N GLN A 80 -6.55 -2.51 -3.63
CA GLN A 80 -7.37 -1.33 -3.93
C GLN A 80 -7.01 -0.73 -5.29
N PRO A 81 -7.99 -0.27 -6.09
CA PRO A 81 -7.67 0.52 -7.27
C PRO A 81 -6.86 1.77 -6.89
N ARG A 82 -5.79 2.02 -7.65
CA ARG A 82 -5.00 3.23 -7.55
C ARG A 82 -5.82 4.41 -8.08
N SER A 83 -5.75 5.54 -7.38
CA SER A 83 -6.48 6.74 -7.80
C SER A 83 -6.01 7.23 -9.16
N VAL A 84 -6.95 7.53 -10.07
CA VAL A 84 -6.62 8.10 -11.39
C VAL A 84 -5.97 9.47 -11.29
N ARG A 85 -6.22 10.17 -10.18
CA ARG A 85 -5.68 11.49 -9.83
C ARG A 85 -4.27 11.43 -9.27
N SER A 86 -3.77 10.24 -8.91
CA SER A 86 -2.43 10.04 -8.39
C SER A 86 -1.41 9.81 -9.51
N GLU A 87 -0.30 10.52 -9.45
CA GLU A 87 0.83 10.37 -10.36
C GLU A 87 1.82 9.32 -9.85
N ALA A 88 2.21 9.42 -8.57
CA ALA A 88 3.16 8.51 -7.92
C ALA A 88 2.82 8.33 -6.44
N LEU A 89 3.00 7.11 -5.90
CA LEU A 89 2.98 6.85 -4.46
C LEU A 89 4.19 7.54 -3.81
N PHE A 90 3.93 8.39 -2.81
CA PHE A 90 4.97 9.12 -2.08
C PHE A 90 5.32 8.40 -0.77
N GLY A 91 4.32 7.91 -0.04
CA GLY A 91 4.55 7.28 1.24
C GLY A 91 3.27 6.84 1.94
N VAL A 92 3.45 6.20 3.08
CA VAL A 92 2.37 5.78 3.98
C VAL A 92 2.73 6.20 5.41
N ALA A 93 1.73 6.75 6.09
CA ALA A 93 1.75 6.95 7.54
C ALA A 93 0.33 6.69 8.03
N VAL A 94 0.08 5.48 8.51
CA VAL A 94 -1.23 4.98 8.90
C VAL A 94 -1.95 6.03 9.77
N PRO A 95 -3.18 6.43 9.40
CA PRO A 95 -4.11 5.76 8.47
C PRO A 95 -4.04 6.26 7.02
N PHE A 96 -3.00 7.00 6.62
CA PHE A 96 -3.00 7.73 5.37
C PHE A 96 -1.96 7.25 4.36
N LEU A 97 -2.37 7.23 3.10
CA LEU A 97 -1.51 7.15 1.93
C LEU A 97 -1.28 8.56 1.39
N TYR A 98 -0.06 8.83 0.94
CA TYR A 98 0.32 10.10 0.35
C TYR A 98 0.77 9.86 -1.10
N PHE A 99 0.27 10.69 -2.01
CA PHE A 99 0.59 10.63 -3.43
C PHE A 99 0.96 12.00 -3.96
N ILE A 100 1.77 12.01 -5.02
CA ILE A 100 1.90 13.16 -5.90
C ILE A 100 0.60 13.25 -6.72
N LYS A 101 -0.03 14.43 -6.71
CA LYS A 101 -1.25 14.73 -7.48
C LYS A 101 -0.89 14.99 -8.93
N LYS A 102 -1.62 14.39 -9.86
CA LYS A 102 -1.58 14.78 -11.26
C LYS A 102 -2.12 16.20 -11.45
N THR A 103 -1.34 17.05 -12.12
CA THR A 103 -1.64 18.49 -12.25
C THR A 103 -2.74 18.83 -13.26
N ASP A 104 -3.14 17.88 -14.09
CA ASP A 104 -4.15 17.99 -15.14
C ASP A 104 -5.56 17.56 -14.69
N ASN A 105 -5.72 17.07 -13.46
CA ASN A 105 -6.99 16.63 -12.90
C ASN A 105 -7.55 17.66 -11.90
N ASP A 106 -8.53 18.44 -12.36
CA ASP A 106 -9.25 19.45 -11.56
C ASP A 106 -10.49 18.90 -10.83
N ASP A 107 -10.67 17.58 -10.80
CA ASP A 107 -11.83 16.93 -10.16
C ASP A 107 -11.89 17.14 -8.64
N GLU A 108 -13.11 17.26 -8.12
CA GLU A 108 -13.41 17.30 -6.69
C GLU A 108 -12.88 16.05 -5.96
N ASP A 109 -12.47 16.26 -4.72
CA ASP A 109 -11.97 15.22 -3.85
C ASP A 109 -13.05 14.20 -3.48
N THR A 110 -12.73 12.91 -3.50
CA THR A 110 -13.65 11.86 -3.03
C THR A 110 -13.73 11.86 -1.50
N GLU A 111 -14.71 11.18 -0.91
CA GLU A 111 -14.90 11.14 0.56
C GLU A 111 -13.63 10.73 1.33
N TYR A 112 -12.82 9.84 0.76
CA TYR A 112 -11.60 9.31 1.36
C TYR A 112 -10.31 9.97 0.84
N GLU A 113 -10.37 10.88 -0.13
CA GLU A 113 -9.20 11.59 -0.67
C GLU A 113 -9.30 13.09 -0.34
N LYS A 114 -8.19 13.71 0.03
CA LYS A 114 -8.12 15.15 0.32
C LYS A 114 -6.85 15.73 -0.26
N SER A 115 -6.97 16.86 -0.93
CA SER A 115 -5.86 17.67 -1.39
C SER A 115 -5.20 18.39 -0.19
N LEU A 116 -3.90 18.16 0.02
CA LEU A 116 -3.12 18.93 1.02
C LEU A 116 -2.59 20.26 0.44
N GLY A 117 -2.66 20.40 -0.87
CA GLY A 117 -2.16 21.50 -1.68
C GLY A 117 -2.22 21.11 -3.15
N ARG A 118 -1.75 21.97 -4.06
CA ARG A 118 -1.89 21.73 -5.51
C ARG A 118 -1.20 20.45 -6.02
N LEU A 119 -0.22 19.91 -5.29
CA LEU A 119 0.67 18.85 -5.76
C LEU A 119 0.56 17.55 -4.96
N LEU A 120 -0.18 17.51 -3.85
CA LEU A 120 -0.21 16.34 -2.97
C LEU A 120 -1.65 15.90 -2.67
N LEU A 121 -1.89 14.60 -2.82
CA LEU A 121 -3.09 13.93 -2.40
C LEU A 121 -2.82 13.13 -1.14
N LYS A 122 -3.72 13.25 -0.17
CA LYS A 122 -3.78 12.42 1.03
C LYS A 122 -5.03 11.56 0.95
N ARG A 123 -4.88 10.25 1.06
CA ARG A 123 -5.98 9.30 1.03
C ARG A 123 -6.04 8.51 2.33
N VAL A 124 -7.23 8.33 2.88
CA VAL A 124 -7.46 7.42 4.01
C VAL A 124 -7.43 5.98 3.51
N LEU A 125 -6.71 5.11 4.21
CA LEU A 125 -6.80 3.67 4.03
C LEU A 125 -8.23 3.21 4.35
N ARG A 126 -8.80 2.37 3.50
CA ARG A 126 -10.20 1.92 3.57
C ARG A 126 -10.58 1.37 4.95
N GLU A 127 -9.66 0.68 5.58
CA GLU A 127 -9.79 0.04 6.89
C GLU A 127 -9.84 1.03 8.05
N PHE A 128 -9.40 2.27 7.81
CA PHE A 128 -9.30 3.34 8.80
C PHE A 128 -10.25 4.51 8.50
N VAL A 129 -11.18 4.32 7.56
CA VAL A 129 -12.27 5.29 7.32
C VAL A 129 -13.06 5.49 8.62
N GLY A 130 -13.27 6.74 9.01
CA GLY A 130 -13.88 7.12 10.29
C GLY A 130 -12.92 7.16 11.48
N LEU A 131 -11.67 6.73 11.32
CA LEU A 131 -10.61 6.78 12.34
C LEU A 131 -9.52 7.82 12.02
N GLU A 132 -9.73 8.68 11.02
CA GLU A 132 -8.75 9.66 10.54
C GLU A 132 -8.32 10.63 11.66
N ASN A 133 -9.29 11.01 12.49
CA ASN A 133 -9.15 11.97 13.57
C ASN A 133 -8.98 11.30 14.95
N SER A 134 -8.89 9.97 14.99
CA SER A 134 -8.63 9.24 16.25
C SER A 134 -7.21 9.47 16.74
N ASP A 135 -7.00 9.24 18.04
CA ASP A 135 -5.67 9.29 18.65
C ASP A 135 -4.75 8.18 18.12
N LYS A 136 -3.44 8.36 18.36
CA LYS A 136 -2.40 7.43 17.90
C LYS A 136 -2.62 6.02 18.45
N SER A 137 -2.95 5.92 19.74
CA SER A 137 -3.20 4.64 20.43
C SER A 137 -4.33 3.83 19.77
N THR A 138 -5.44 4.49 19.43
CA THR A 138 -6.58 3.85 18.76
C THR A 138 -6.18 3.35 17.37
N LYS A 139 -5.41 4.13 16.62
CA LYS A 139 -4.92 3.73 15.29
C LYS A 139 -3.98 2.54 15.37
N GLU A 140 -3.04 2.54 16.32
CA GLU A 140 -2.10 1.43 16.55
C GLU A 140 -2.80 0.13 16.92
N VAL A 141 -3.83 0.20 17.78
CA VAL A 141 -4.64 -0.97 18.13
C VAL A 141 -5.34 -1.55 16.90
N ASN A 142 -5.91 -0.70 16.06
CA ASN A 142 -6.59 -1.15 14.84
C ASN A 142 -5.61 -1.71 13.80
N LEU A 143 -4.45 -1.08 13.62
CA LEU A 143 -3.39 -1.60 12.75
C LEU A 143 -2.89 -2.97 13.22
N SER A 144 -2.69 -3.12 14.53
CA SER A 144 -2.28 -4.39 15.13
C SER A 144 -3.33 -5.48 14.91
N LYS A 145 -4.63 -5.16 15.00
CA LYS A 145 -5.71 -6.09 14.68
C LYS A 145 -5.69 -6.52 13.21
N LEU A 146 -5.46 -5.59 12.28
CA LEU A 146 -5.31 -5.93 10.85
C LEU A 146 -4.13 -6.87 10.63
N CYS A 147 -2.99 -6.63 11.29
CA CYS A 147 -1.82 -7.49 11.20
C CYS A 147 -2.08 -8.92 11.70
N LEU A 148 -2.94 -9.10 12.71
CA LEU A 148 -3.31 -10.43 13.24
C LEU A 148 -4.29 -11.18 12.34
N ASN A 149 -5.03 -10.47 11.49
CA ASN A 149 -6.05 -11.04 10.61
C ASN A 149 -5.57 -11.22 9.16
N ALA A 150 -4.42 -10.66 8.81
CA ALA A 150 -3.76 -10.83 7.51
C ALA A 150 -3.17 -12.24 7.38
#